data_AF-A0A6I1LCL8-F1
#
_entry.id   AF-A0A6I1LCL8-F1
#
_cell.length_a   1.000
_cell.length_b   1.000
_cell.length_c   1.000
_cell.angle_alpha   90.00
_cell.angle_beta   90.00
_cell.angle_gamma   90.00
#
_symmetry.space_group_name_H-M   'P 1'
#
loop_
_entity.id
_entity.type
_entity.pdbx_description
1 polymer ?
#
loop_
_entity_poly.entity_id
_entity_poly.type
_entity_poly.pdbx_seq_one_letter_code
_entity_poly.pdbx_strand_id
1 'polypeptide(L)'
;MQDEYDFSNAKRGAIADSKGKTRISIMLDDAVIEAARSRAEGAGIGYQTLVNNLLRQALLSQHTYDLSPASKGCASMYVVREGVGRNEVESLEQQLIALAGELNRVLRTTGQSTD
;
A
#
# COMPACT_ATOMS: atom_id res chain seq x y z
N MET A 1 27.74 4.18 -22.34
CA MET A 1 28.27 3.56 -21.12
C MET A 1 29.75 3.28 -21.39
N GLN A 2 30.64 3.43 -20.40
CA GLN A 2 32.06 3.07 -20.60
C GLN A 2 32.24 1.57 -20.37
N ASP A 3 33.12 0.98 -21.18
CA ASP A 3 33.36 -0.46 -21.19
C ASP A 3 34.17 -0.93 -19.97
N GLU A 4 34.94 -0.04 -19.33
CA GLU A 4 35.74 -0.35 -18.16
C GLU A 4 35.78 0.81 -17.16
N TYR A 5 35.61 0.47 -15.88
CA TYR A 5 35.75 1.40 -14.76
C TYR A 5 36.82 0.87 -13.82
N ASP A 6 37.83 1.70 -13.55
CA ASP A 6 38.88 1.40 -12.58
C ASP A 6 38.41 1.73 -11.16
N PHE A 7 38.18 0.68 -10.37
CA PHE A 7 37.78 0.76 -8.95
C PHE A 7 38.95 0.55 -7.99
N SER A 8 40.21 0.60 -8.45
CA SER A 8 41.40 0.34 -7.62
C SER A 8 41.52 1.26 -6.39
N ASN A 9 40.97 2.48 -6.47
CA ASN A 9 40.91 3.44 -5.36
C ASN A 9 39.51 3.61 -4.75
N ALA A 10 38.55 2.75 -5.12
CA ALA A 10 37.18 2.85 -4.60
C ALA A 10 37.12 2.43 -3.13
N LYS A 11 36.73 3.37 -2.26
CA LYS A 11 36.54 3.11 -0.83
C LYS A 11 35.11 2.63 -0.59
N ARG A 12 34.93 1.41 -0.05
CA ARG A 12 33.60 0.90 0.34
C ARG A 12 33.00 1.84 1.40
N GLY A 13 31.93 2.54 1.03
CA GLY A 13 31.13 3.33 1.97
C GLY A 13 30.47 2.44 3.02
N ALA A 14 30.02 3.03 4.12
CA ALA A 14 29.26 2.33 5.15
C ALA A 14 28.01 1.69 4.51
N ILE A 15 27.89 0.37 4.62
CA ILE A 15 26.70 -0.35 4.19
C ILE A 15 25.58 0.11 5.13
N ALA A 16 24.52 0.68 4.57
CA ALA A 16 23.38 1.10 5.37
C ALA A 16 22.87 -0.08 6.21
N ASP A 17 22.76 0.13 7.52
CA ASP A 17 22.26 -0.90 8.43
C ASP A 17 20.87 -1.36 7.97
N SER A 18 20.68 -2.67 7.89
CA SER A 18 19.40 -3.29 7.57
C SER A 18 18.44 -3.21 8.76
N LYS A 19 18.17 -2.00 9.28
CA LYS A 19 17.26 -1.78 10.40
C LYS A 19 15.89 -2.42 10.09
N GLY A 20 15.50 -3.37 10.93
CA GLY A 20 14.21 -4.06 10.85
C GLY A 20 14.12 -5.21 9.83
N LYS A 21 15.24 -5.66 9.25
CA LYS A 21 15.29 -6.85 8.38
C LYS A 21 16.33 -7.85 8.89
N THR A 22 15.88 -9.07 9.15
CA THR A 22 16.76 -10.18 9.56
C THR A 22 17.09 -11.05 8.35
N ARG A 23 18.38 -11.33 8.12
CA ARG A 23 18.80 -12.31 7.11
C ARG A 23 18.52 -13.71 7.64
N ILE A 24 17.68 -14.46 6.93
CA ILE A 24 17.37 -15.85 7.23
C ILE A 24 17.65 -16.72 6.00
N SER A 25 17.88 -18.01 6.22
CA SER A 25 17.93 -19.01 5.16
C SER A 25 16.60 -19.76 5.14
N ILE A 26 15.88 -19.68 4.01
CA ILE A 26 14.64 -20.43 3.77
C ILE A 26 14.70 -21.01 2.36
N MET A 27 14.14 -22.19 2.17
CA MET A 27 13.92 -22.75 0.84
C MET A 27 12.55 -22.28 0.34
N LEU A 28 12.50 -21.80 -0.90
CA LEU A 28 11.28 -21.43 -1.60
C LEU A 28 11.28 -22.15 -2.95
N ASP A 29 10.12 -22.58 -3.40
CA ASP A 29 9.98 -23.22 -4.70
C ASP A 29 10.33 -22.24 -5.83
N ASP A 30 10.97 -22.74 -6.88
CA ASP A 30 11.35 -21.94 -8.04
C ASP A 30 10.15 -21.25 -8.68
N ALA A 31 9.00 -21.95 -8.74
CA ALA A 31 7.75 -21.40 -9.25
C ALA A 31 7.27 -20.18 -8.46
N VAL A 32 7.47 -20.16 -7.13
CA VAL A 32 7.10 -19.03 -6.27
C VAL A 32 8.05 -17.86 -6.51
N ILE A 33 9.35 -18.13 -6.67
CA ILE A 33 10.36 -17.09 -6.95
C ILE A 33 10.07 -16.41 -8.30
N GLU A 34 9.83 -17.18 -9.35
CA GLU A 34 9.53 -16.64 -10.68
C GLU A 34 8.22 -15.85 -10.70
N ALA A 35 7.17 -16.35 -10.07
CA ALA A 35 5.90 -15.63 -9.95
C ALA A 35 6.05 -14.32 -9.17
N ALA A 36 6.84 -14.32 -8.09
CA ALA A 36 7.11 -13.12 -7.31
C ALA A 36 7.91 -12.10 -8.12
N ARG A 37 8.90 -12.53 -8.91
CA ARG A 37 9.69 -11.65 -9.78
C ARG A 37 8.82 -10.97 -10.83
N SER A 38 8.03 -11.74 -11.57
CA SER A 38 7.14 -11.21 -12.62
C SER A 38 6.13 -10.20 -12.08
N ARG A 39 5.53 -10.48 -10.91
CA ARG A 39 4.59 -9.53 -10.27
C ARG A 39 5.29 -8.28 -9.74
N ALA A 40 6.52 -8.42 -9.23
CA ALA A 40 7.28 -7.31 -8.68
C ALA A 40 7.72 -6.33 -9.78
N GLU A 41 8.14 -6.85 -10.95
CA GLU A 41 8.47 -6.06 -12.14
C GLU A 41 7.27 -5.24 -12.63
N GLY A 42 6.09 -5.87 -12.75
CA GLY A 42 4.86 -5.16 -13.14
C GLY A 42 4.42 -4.07 -12.16
N ALA A 43 4.77 -4.21 -10.88
CA ALA A 43 4.48 -3.23 -9.84
C ALA A 43 5.62 -2.23 -9.57
N GLY A 44 6.78 -2.37 -10.23
CA GLY A 44 7.95 -1.52 -10.01
C GLY A 44 8.57 -1.63 -8.61
N ILE A 45 8.37 -2.76 -7.92
CA ILE A 45 8.93 -3.01 -6.59
C ILE A 45 9.91 -4.18 -6.62
N GLY A 46 10.76 -4.31 -5.60
CA GLY A 46 11.64 -5.47 -5.47
C GLY A 46 10.89 -6.74 -5.05
N TYR A 47 11.26 -7.91 -5.59
CA TYR A 47 10.63 -9.20 -5.26
C TYR A 47 10.63 -9.50 -3.76
N GLN A 48 11.71 -9.16 -3.05
CA GLN A 48 11.80 -9.35 -1.59
C GLN A 48 10.77 -8.51 -0.83
N THR A 49 10.49 -7.28 -1.29
CA THR A 49 9.46 -6.41 -0.70
C THR A 49 8.07 -7.02 -0.91
N LEU A 50 7.80 -7.54 -2.11
CA LEU A 50 6.54 -8.20 -2.42
C LEU A 50 6.32 -9.43 -1.52
N VAL A 51 7.32 -10.31 -1.40
CA VAL A 51 7.24 -11.52 -0.57
C VAL A 51 7.02 -11.14 0.91
N ASN A 52 7.77 -10.19 1.44
CA ASN A 52 7.60 -9.74 2.82
C ASN A 52 6.21 -9.14 3.08
N ASN A 53 5.66 -8.38 2.14
CA ASN A 53 4.33 -7.80 2.28
C ASN A 53 3.24 -8.88 2.26
N LEU A 54 3.36 -9.89 1.39
CA LEU A 54 2.44 -11.04 1.36
C LEU A 54 2.50 -11.83 2.68
N LEU A 55 3.70 -12.11 3.19
CA LEU A 55 3.87 -12.78 4.48
C LEU A 55 3.27 -11.97 5.63
N ARG A 56 3.48 -10.64 5.64
CA ARG A 56 2.84 -9.76 6.63
C ARG A 56 1.32 -9.82 6.53
N GLN A 57 0.75 -9.73 5.33
CA GLN A 57 -0.70 -9.82 5.16
C GLN A 57 -1.25 -11.17 5.62
N ALA A 58 -0.60 -12.27 5.26
CA ALA A 58 -1.03 -13.61 5.64
C ALA A 58 -0.93 -13.86 7.16
N LEU A 59 0.09 -13.34 7.83
CA LEU A 59 0.31 -13.53 9.26
C LEU A 59 -0.48 -12.53 10.11
N LEU A 60 -0.59 -11.27 9.68
CA LEU A 60 -1.35 -10.23 10.40
C LEU A 60 -2.87 -10.41 10.26
N SER A 61 -3.35 -10.94 9.13
CA SER A 61 -4.78 -11.27 8.98
C SER A 61 -5.24 -12.41 9.89
N GLN A 62 -4.33 -13.30 10.27
CA GLN A 62 -4.59 -14.35 11.28
C GLN A 62 -4.43 -13.85 12.71
N HIS A 63 -3.89 -12.65 12.88
CA HIS A 63 -3.49 -12.08 14.16
C HIS A 63 -4.32 -10.83 14.47
N THR A 64 -5.64 -10.94 14.28
CA THR A 64 -6.63 -10.14 14.99
C THR A 64 -6.85 -10.66 16.41
N TYR A 65 -5.78 -11.08 17.08
CA TYR A 65 -5.72 -11.26 18.52
C TYR A 65 -4.26 -11.14 18.94
N ASP A 66 -4.02 -10.22 19.87
CA ASP A 66 -2.76 -9.97 20.57
C ASP A 66 -1.55 -9.53 19.75
N LEU A 67 -1.45 -8.24 19.45
CA LEU A 67 -0.41 -7.37 20.05
C LEU A 67 -0.48 -5.97 19.41
N SER A 68 -0.78 -4.95 20.22
CA SER A 68 -0.53 -3.53 19.91
C SER A 68 0.36 -2.93 21.02
N PRO A 69 0.94 -1.73 20.89
CA PRO A 69 1.12 -0.89 19.69
C PRO A 69 2.55 -0.29 19.57
N ALA A 70 3.02 0.01 18.35
CA ALA A 70 3.87 1.18 18.07
C ALA A 70 4.05 1.41 16.55
N SER A 71 3.38 2.46 16.07
CA SER A 71 3.43 3.13 14.76
C SER A 71 4.85 3.31 14.16
N LYS A 72 5.08 3.45 12.84
CA LYS A 72 4.47 4.44 11.91
C LYS A 72 4.58 4.03 10.43
N GLY A 73 3.50 4.31 9.69
CA GLY A 73 3.55 4.99 8.37
C GLY A 73 3.67 4.13 7.12
N CYS A 74 2.56 3.67 6.57
CA CYS A 74 2.34 3.67 5.12
C CYS A 74 0.84 3.73 4.84
N ALA A 75 0.38 4.92 4.49
CA ALA A 75 -0.90 5.08 3.82
C ALA A 75 -0.79 4.51 2.41
N SER A 76 -1.90 3.96 1.94
CA SER A 76 -2.14 3.39 0.60
C SER A 76 -1.70 1.94 0.41
N MET A 77 -2.59 1.02 0.80
CA MET A 77 -2.91 -0.08 -0.08
C MET A 77 -4.39 -0.40 0.12
N TYR A 78 -5.18 -0.23 -0.93
CA TYR A 78 -6.57 -0.67 -0.98
C TYR A 78 -6.61 -2.17 -0.72
N VAL A 79 -6.83 -2.57 0.53
CA VAL A 79 -7.20 -3.94 0.87
C VAL A 79 -8.69 -4.04 0.60
N VAL A 80 -9.02 -4.48 -0.61
CA VAL A 80 -10.34 -5.04 -0.88
C VAL A 80 -10.39 -6.39 -0.18
N ARG A 81 -11.17 -6.47 0.92
CA ARG A 81 -11.75 -7.63 1.64
C ARG A 81 -12.14 -7.08 3.02
N GLU A 82 -13.39 -6.91 3.41
CA GLU A 82 -14.58 -7.73 3.21
C GLU A 82 -15.68 -6.93 2.50
N GLY A 83 -16.69 -7.61 1.94
CA GLY A 83 -17.73 -6.96 1.13
C GLY A 83 -18.29 -5.73 1.84
N VAL A 84 -18.28 -4.58 1.15
CA VAL A 84 -18.92 -3.35 1.63
C VAL A 84 -20.32 -3.73 2.10
N GLY A 85 -20.59 -3.60 3.40
CA GLY A 85 -21.88 -3.98 3.95
C GLY A 85 -22.95 -3.20 3.20
N ARG A 86 -24.05 -3.84 2.78
CA ARG A 86 -25.16 -3.16 2.08
C ARG A 86 -25.54 -1.84 2.77
N ASN A 87 -25.50 -1.85 4.10
CA ASN A 87 -25.77 -0.70 4.96
C ASN A 87 -24.77 0.47 4.79
N GLU A 88 -23.48 0.18 4.54
CA GLU A 88 -22.47 1.23 4.29
C GLU A 88 -22.67 1.86 2.91
N VAL A 89 -23.01 1.07 1.89
CA VAL A 89 -23.37 1.59 0.56
C VAL A 89 -24.61 2.47 0.65
N GLU A 90 -25.65 2.02 1.37
CA GLU A 90 -26.89 2.77 1.57
C GLU A 90 -26.64 4.08 2.34
N SER A 91 -25.80 4.06 3.37
CA SER A 91 -25.42 5.26 4.12
C SER A 91 -24.66 6.27 3.24
N LEU A 92 -23.71 5.79 2.43
CA LEU A 92 -22.96 6.63 1.50
C LEU A 92 -23.85 7.21 0.40
N GLU A 93 -24.78 6.43 -0.13
CA GLU A 93 -25.77 6.89 -1.11
C GLU A 93 -26.67 7.98 -0.53
N GLN A 94 -27.16 7.79 0.70
CA GLN A 94 -27.95 8.81 1.41
C GLN A 94 -27.16 10.10 1.64
N GLN A 95 -25.88 10.01 2.00
CA GLN A 95 -25.01 11.18 2.14
C GLN A 95 -24.83 11.91 0.81
N LEU A 96 -24.67 11.18 -0.30
CA LEU A 96 -24.49 11.76 -1.62
C LEU A 96 -25.76 12.48 -2.11
N ILE A 97 -26.94 11.91 -1.83
CA ILE A 97 -28.23 12.53 -2.12
C ILE A 97 -28.44 13.81 -1.28
N ALA A 98 -28.13 13.75 0.03
CA ALA A 98 -28.27 14.89 0.92
C ALA A 98 -27.39 16.06 0.48
N LEU A 99 -26.12 15.78 0.15
CA LEU A 99 -25.18 16.79 -0.34
C LEU A 99 -25.62 17.40 -1.67
N ALA A 100 -26.14 16.60 -2.60
CA ALA A 100 -26.66 17.10 -3.88
C ALA A 100 -27.90 17.99 -3.70
N GLY A 101 -28.77 17.67 -2.73
CA GLY A 101 -29.90 18.52 -2.36
C GLY A 101 -29.47 19.87 -1.78
N GLU A 102 -28.44 19.86 -0.94
CA GLU A 102 -27.88 21.07 -0.33
C GLU A 102 -27.22 21.98 -1.38
N LEU A 103 -26.45 21.42 -2.32
CA LEU A 103 -25.88 22.19 -3.42
C LEU A 103 -26.96 22.84 -4.31
N ASN A 104 -28.03 22.13 -4.63
CA ASN A 104 -29.15 22.71 -5.38
C ASN A 104 -29.87 23.81 -4.60
N ARG A 105 -29.97 23.69 -3.27
CA ARG A 105 -30.52 24.75 -2.41
C ARG A 105 -29.63 25.99 -2.44
N VAL A 106 -28.32 25.82 -2.26
CA VAL A 106 -27.33 26.90 -2.33
C VAL A 106 -27.35 27.59 -3.69
N LEU A 107 -27.33 26.83 -4.79
CA LEU A 107 -27.35 27.37 -6.15
C LEU A 107 -28.64 28.14 -6.48
N ARG A 108 -29.78 27.78 -5.90
CA ARG A 108 -31.05 28.51 -6.07
C ARG A 108 -31.09 29.80 -5.24
N THR A 109 -30.42 29.83 -4.09
CA THR A 109 -30.31 31.04 -3.26
C THR A 109 -29.34 32.08 -3.85
N THR A 110 -28.31 31.65 -4.59
CA THR A 110 -27.38 32.57 -5.27
C THR A 110 -27.96 33.26 -6.51
N GLY A 111 -29.17 32.90 -6.95
CA GLY A 111 -29.86 33.51 -8.08
C GLY A 111 -30.93 34.55 -7.73
N GLN A 112 -31.16 34.86 -6.45
CA GLN A 112 -32.22 35.78 -5.99
C GLN A 112 -31.68 37.05 -5.31
N SER A 113 -30.39 37.37 -5.45
CA SER A 113 -29.80 38.61 -4.93
C SER A 113 -29.18 39.43 -6.07
N THR A 114 -30.02 39.84 -7.00
CA THR A 114 -29.80 41.05 -7.81
C THR A 114 -31.11 41.83 -7.78
N ASP A 115 -31.29 42.62 -6.73
CA ASP A 115 -32.04 43.88 -6.75
C ASP A 115 -31.34 44.84 -5.77
#